data_AF-A0A9Q0ZEW0-F1
#
_entry.id   AF-A0A9Q0ZEW0-F1
#
_cell.length_a   1.000
_cell.length_b   1.000
_cell.length_c   1.000
_cell.angle_alpha   90.00
_cell.angle_beta   90.00
_cell.angle_gamma   90.00
#
_symmetry.space_group_name_H-M   'P 1'
#
loop_
_entity.id
_entity.type
_entity.pdbx_description
1 polymer ?
#
loop_
_entity_poly.entity_id
_entity_poly.type
_entity_poly.pdbx_seq_one_letter_code
_entity_poly.pdbx_strand_id
1 'polypeptide(L)'
;MIVGARLTLANFVEELSSEKEDFKARFERLSRLDKLESLNLGLNNFNNSILSSLKGLSSLKHLSLDGNQLNGSIDTKDFDSLSKLEELDLSRNEIQNFVTSTGINSSNPPPPTFDCF
;
A
#
# COMPACT_ATOMS: atom_id res chain seq x y z
N MET A 1 5.57 -27.64 -9.79
CA MET A 1 4.25 -26.98 -9.88
C MET A 1 3.91 -26.52 -8.47
N ILE A 2 4.32 -25.31 -8.10
CA ILE A 2 4.12 -24.81 -6.72
C ILE A 2 2.65 -24.41 -6.62
N VAL A 3 1.87 -25.31 -6.04
CA VAL A 3 0.46 -25.13 -5.69
C VAL A 3 0.41 -24.10 -4.56
N GLY A 4 -0.43 -23.07 -4.73
CA GLY A 4 -0.89 -22.12 -3.70
C GLY A 4 0.04 -21.93 -2.51
N ALA A 5 0.95 -20.95 -2.60
CA ALA A 5 1.69 -20.47 -1.44
C ALA A 5 0.74 -19.72 -0.50
N ARG A 6 -0.11 -20.46 0.22
CA ARG A 6 -0.70 -19.98 1.48
C ARG A 6 0.47 -19.89 2.47
N LEU A 7 1.18 -18.76 2.47
CA LEU A 7 2.03 -18.41 3.60
C LEU A 7 1.11 -18.05 4.77
N THR A 8 0.85 -19.01 5.66
CA THR A 8 0.21 -18.74 6.94
C THR A 8 1.12 -17.86 7.81
N LEU A 9 0.55 -16.80 8.40
CA LEU A 9 1.22 -15.72 9.15
C LEU A 9 2.23 -16.19 10.22
N ALA A 10 2.07 -17.38 10.80
CA ALA A 10 2.92 -17.87 11.88
C ALA A 10 4.41 -17.93 11.51
N ASN A 11 4.75 -18.26 10.25
CA ASN A 11 6.15 -18.31 9.80
C ASN A 11 6.68 -16.94 9.31
N PHE A 12 5.81 -15.97 9.02
CA PHE A 12 6.24 -14.68 8.48
C PHE A 12 6.59 -13.69 9.60
N VAL A 13 5.86 -13.73 10.72
CA VAL A 13 5.97 -12.76 11.83
C VAL A 13 7.18 -13.01 12.74
N GLU A 14 7.54 -14.27 13.04
CA GLU A 14 8.76 -14.55 13.85
C GLU A 14 10.05 -14.19 13.10
N GLU A 15 10.03 -14.22 11.77
CA GLU A 15 11.17 -13.82 10.94
C GLU A 15 11.27 -12.29 10.76
N LEU A 16 10.25 -11.53 11.20
CA LEU A 16 10.22 -10.06 11.17
C LEU A 16 10.81 -9.39 12.41
N SER A 17 11.05 -10.14 13.50
CA SER A 17 11.47 -9.57 14.80
C SER A 17 12.98 -9.52 15.03
N SER A 18 13.81 -9.96 14.08
CA SER A 18 15.27 -9.91 14.20
C SER A 18 15.87 -8.79 13.34
N GLU A 19 16.45 -7.82 14.04
CA GLU A 19 17.21 -6.64 13.63
C GLU A 19 17.56 -6.45 12.13
N LYS A 20 17.06 -5.34 11.58
CA LYS A 20 17.65 -4.46 10.53
C LYS A 20 18.09 -5.04 9.18
N GLU A 21 17.93 -6.32 8.89
CA GLU A 21 18.18 -6.89 7.56
C GLU A 21 16.89 -6.93 6.72
N ASP A 22 16.66 -5.79 6.09
CA ASP A 22 15.87 -5.53 4.88
C ASP A 22 14.45 -6.11 4.76
N PHE A 23 13.55 -5.60 5.60
CA PHE A 23 12.09 -5.71 5.43
C PHE A 23 11.65 -5.44 3.98
N LYS A 24 12.28 -4.45 3.31
CA LYS A 24 11.99 -4.08 1.93
C LYS A 24 12.45 -5.16 0.95
N ALA A 25 13.62 -5.79 1.14
CA ALA A 25 14.06 -6.93 0.32
C ALA A 25 13.08 -8.11 0.34
N ARG A 26 12.37 -8.32 1.46
CA ARG A 26 11.36 -9.39 1.53
C ARG A 26 10.19 -9.10 0.59
N PHE A 27 9.71 -7.86 0.56
CA PHE A 27 8.70 -7.44 -0.40
C PHE A 27 9.21 -7.44 -1.85
N GLU A 28 10.48 -7.07 -2.09
CA GLU A 28 11.11 -7.22 -3.40
C GLU A 28 11.21 -8.70 -3.85
N ARG A 29 11.32 -9.65 -2.91
CA ARG A 29 11.22 -11.08 -3.26
C ARG A 29 9.78 -11.48 -3.58
N LEU A 30 8.79 -10.91 -2.89
CA LEU A 30 7.37 -11.15 -3.18
C LEU A 30 6.95 -10.55 -4.53
N SER A 31 7.50 -9.40 -4.92
CA SER A 31 7.23 -8.78 -6.22
C SER A 31 7.71 -9.64 -7.40
N ARG A 32 8.71 -10.49 -7.17
CA ARG A 32 9.18 -11.50 -8.14
C ARG A 32 8.30 -12.75 -8.23
N LEU A 33 7.27 -12.87 -7.39
CA LEU A 33 6.31 -13.97 -7.45
C LEU A 33 5.15 -13.57 -8.37
N ASP A 34 5.28 -13.86 -9.66
CA ASP A 34 4.27 -13.56 -10.70
C ASP A 34 2.88 -14.20 -10.46
N LYS A 35 2.74 -15.04 -9.43
CA LYS A 35 1.51 -15.78 -9.08
C LYS A 35 0.98 -15.44 -7.69
N LEU A 36 1.55 -14.44 -7.02
CA LEU A 36 1.04 -14.03 -5.71
C LEU A 36 -0.24 -13.21 -5.90
N GLU A 37 -1.40 -13.85 -5.74
CA GLU A 37 -2.71 -13.23 -5.93
C GLU A 37 -3.40 -12.80 -4.62
N SER A 38 -2.95 -13.33 -3.47
CA SER A 38 -3.55 -13.03 -2.17
C SER A 38 -2.47 -12.85 -1.11
N LEU A 39 -2.55 -11.76 -0.35
CA LEU A 39 -1.64 -11.41 0.73
C LEU A 39 -2.44 -10.91 1.93
N ASN A 40 -2.27 -11.57 3.07
CA ASN A 40 -2.89 -11.17 4.32
C ASN A 40 -1.80 -10.71 5.31
N LEU A 41 -1.86 -9.43 5.67
CA LEU A 41 -1.00 -8.74 6.63
C LEU A 41 -1.82 -8.20 7.82
N GLY A 42 -3.04 -8.70 8.01
CA GLY A 42 -3.93 -8.28 9.07
C GLY A 42 -3.42 -8.58 10.48
N LEU A 43 -3.89 -7.83 11.47
CA LEU A 43 -3.57 -7.96 12.89
C LEU A 43 -2.06 -7.87 13.18
N ASN A 44 -1.39 -6.88 12.57
CA ASN A 44 0.02 -6.57 12.78
C ASN A 44 0.19 -5.12 13.29
N ASN A 45 1.45 -4.70 13.47
CA ASN A 45 1.79 -3.33 13.88
C ASN A 45 2.30 -2.49 12.70
N PHE A 46 1.79 -2.71 11.48
CA PHE A 46 2.23 -1.95 10.31
C PHE A 46 1.70 -0.52 10.35
N ASN A 47 2.57 0.44 10.03
CA ASN A 47 2.21 1.83 9.81
C ASN A 47 2.24 2.15 8.30
N ASN A 48 1.99 3.40 7.93
CA ASN A 48 1.89 3.83 6.52
C ASN A 48 3.11 3.48 5.65
N SER A 49 4.29 3.21 6.23
CA SER A 49 5.49 2.78 5.48
C SER A 49 5.29 1.45 4.73
N ILE A 50 4.34 0.59 5.14
CA ILE A 50 4.03 -0.67 4.46
C ILE A 50 3.62 -0.44 3.00
N LEU A 51 2.93 0.66 2.71
CA LEU A 51 2.45 1.01 1.39
C LEU A 51 3.59 1.12 0.36
N SER A 52 4.73 1.66 0.80
CA SER A 52 5.93 1.74 -0.04
C SER A 52 6.52 0.37 -0.39
N SER A 53 6.34 -0.62 0.50
CA SER A 53 6.85 -1.98 0.32
C SER A 53 5.92 -2.83 -0.54
N LEU A 54 4.64 -2.50 -0.60
CA LEU A 54 3.68 -3.18 -1.47
C LEU A 54 3.85 -2.83 -2.96
N LYS A 55 4.69 -1.83 -3.27
CA LYS A 55 5.00 -1.44 -4.64
C LYS A 55 5.59 -2.62 -5.42
N GLY A 56 5.00 -2.90 -6.58
CA GLY A 56 5.47 -3.96 -7.47
C GLY A 56 4.78 -5.31 -7.31
N LEU A 57 3.88 -5.49 -6.32
CA LEU A 57 3.03 -6.68 -6.20
C LEU A 57 1.87 -6.66 -7.23
N SER A 58 2.19 -6.46 -8.50
CA SER A 58 1.23 -6.23 -9.60
C SER A 58 0.31 -7.41 -9.92
N SER A 59 0.60 -8.61 -9.39
CA SER A 59 -0.24 -9.79 -9.55
C SER A 59 -1.27 -9.98 -8.44
N LEU A 60 -1.24 -9.12 -7.42
CA LEU A 60 -2.10 -9.22 -6.25
C LEU A 60 -3.55 -8.84 -6.60
N LYS A 61 -4.49 -9.69 -6.17
CA LYS A 61 -5.94 -9.49 -6.29
C LYS A 61 -6.61 -9.23 -4.94
N HIS A 62 -6.08 -9.81 -3.86
CA HIS A 62 -6.66 -9.68 -2.52
C HIS A 62 -5.57 -9.23 -1.54
N LEU A 63 -5.80 -8.11 -0.85
CA LEU A 63 -4.91 -7.58 0.17
C LEU A 63 -5.70 -7.31 1.46
N SER A 64 -5.29 -7.93 2.56
CA SER A 64 -5.75 -7.50 3.90
C SER A 64 -4.62 -6.81 4.65
N LEU A 65 -4.92 -5.62 5.17
CA LEU A 65 -4.14 -4.87 6.16
C LEU A 65 -5.02 -4.56 7.38
N ASP A 66 -6.06 -5.35 7.63
CA ASP A 66 -6.99 -5.11 8.73
C ASP A 66 -6.27 -5.10 10.09
N GLY A 67 -6.70 -4.30 11.05
CA GLY A 67 -6.16 -4.37 12.41
C GLY A 67 -4.69 -3.97 12.52
N ASN A 68 -4.26 -2.99 11.73
CA ASN A 68 -2.92 -2.39 11.77
C ASN A 68 -2.94 -0.97 12.34
N GLN A 69 -1.80 -0.27 12.28
CA GLN A 69 -1.61 1.10 12.76
C GLN A 69 -1.53 2.09 11.59
N LEU A 70 -2.25 1.84 10.48
CA LEU A 70 -2.36 2.79 9.38
C LEU A 70 -3.18 3.98 9.86
N ASN A 71 -2.68 5.20 9.65
CA ASN A 71 -3.28 6.39 10.24
C ASN A 71 -3.20 7.63 9.35
N GLY A 72 -3.99 8.65 9.73
CA GLY A 72 -4.00 9.94 9.03
C GLY A 72 -4.55 9.83 7.61
N SER A 73 -3.91 10.56 6.69
CA SER A 73 -4.28 10.58 5.28
C SER A 73 -3.53 9.53 4.48
N ILE A 74 -4.25 8.69 3.74
CA ILE A 74 -3.67 7.70 2.82
C ILE A 74 -3.85 8.18 1.38
N ASP A 75 -2.77 8.24 0.61
CA ASP A 75 -2.85 8.60 -0.81
C ASP A 75 -3.30 7.38 -1.62
N THR A 76 -4.37 7.53 -2.41
CA THR A 76 -4.86 6.43 -3.25
C THR A 76 -3.81 5.97 -4.26
N LYS A 77 -2.87 6.85 -4.64
CA LYS A 77 -1.77 6.50 -5.55
C LYS A 77 -0.81 5.45 -5.00
N ASP A 78 -0.76 5.27 -3.69
CA ASP A 78 0.08 4.22 -3.11
C ASP A 78 -0.38 2.81 -3.54
N PHE A 79 -1.64 2.68 -3.98
CA PHE A 79 -2.21 1.44 -4.49
C PHE A 79 -2.16 1.33 -6.02
N ASP A 80 -1.74 2.35 -6.76
CA ASP A 80 -1.74 2.35 -8.24
C ASP A 80 -0.90 1.20 -8.83
N SER A 81 0.14 0.77 -8.11
CA SER A 81 0.99 -0.34 -8.52
C SER A 81 0.33 -1.71 -8.38
N LEU A 82 -0.75 -1.82 -7.62
CA LEU A 82 -1.56 -3.03 -7.41
C LEU A 82 -2.68 -3.09 -8.47
N SER A 83 -2.30 -3.06 -9.75
CA SER A 83 -3.22 -2.86 -10.87
C SER A 83 -4.26 -3.97 -11.08
N LYS A 84 -4.11 -5.12 -10.41
CA LYS A 84 -5.04 -6.25 -10.45
C LYS A 84 -5.84 -6.42 -9.14
N LEU A 85 -5.75 -5.46 -8.22
CA LEU A 85 -6.41 -5.56 -6.93
C LEU A 85 -7.94 -5.52 -7.10
N GLU A 86 -8.61 -6.54 -6.58
CA GLU A 86 -10.06 -6.72 -6.59
C GLU A 86 -10.64 -6.47 -5.20
N GLU A 87 -9.92 -6.85 -4.14
CA GLU A 87 -10.33 -6.70 -2.75
C GLU A 87 -9.21 -6.10 -1.88
N LEU A 88 -9.58 -5.08 -1.11
CA LEU A 88 -8.71 -4.38 -0.15
C LEU A 88 -9.42 -4.22 1.18
N ASP A 89 -8.90 -4.86 2.23
CA ASP A 89 -9.37 -4.67 3.60
C ASP A 89 -8.40 -3.79 4.39
N LEU A 90 -8.86 -2.59 4.77
CA LEU A 90 -8.16 -1.64 5.64
C LEU A 90 -8.89 -1.44 6.98
N SER A 91 -9.85 -2.30 7.30
CA SER A 91 -10.68 -2.17 8.50
C SER A 91 -9.83 -2.21 9.77
N ARG A 92 -10.35 -1.70 10.89
CA ARG A 92 -9.64 -1.68 12.19
C ARG A 92 -8.26 -1.01 12.12
N ASN A 93 -8.13 0.05 11.32
CA ASN A 93 -7.01 0.99 11.31
C ASN A 93 -7.47 2.37 11.80
N GLU A 94 -6.55 3.32 11.91
CA GLU A 94 -6.77 4.70 12.36
C GLU A 94 -6.80 5.70 11.17
N ILE A 95 -7.19 5.23 9.98
CA ILE A 95 -7.24 6.04 8.75
C ILE A 95 -8.34 7.09 8.88
N GLN A 96 -8.01 8.35 8.62
CA GLN A 96 -8.93 9.48 8.74
C GLN A 96 -9.54 9.86 7.39
N ASN A 97 -8.74 9.86 6.33
CA ASN A 97 -9.22 10.17 4.98
C ASN A 97 -8.34 9.51 3.91
N PHE A 98 -8.92 9.42 2.70
CA PHE A 98 -8.19 9.08 1.49
C PHE A 98 -8.02 10.33 0.65
N VAL A 99 -6.80 10.58 0.19
CA VAL A 99 -6.49 11.72 -0.67
C VAL A 99 -6.13 11.21 -2.06
N THR A 100 -6.66 11.88 -3.08
CA THR A 100 -6.20 11.71 -4.47
C THR A 100 -5.27 12.87 -4.74
N SER A 101 -3.95 12.67 -4.73
CA SER A 101 -3.02 13.74 -5.10
C SER A 101 -3.03 13.97 -6.62
N THR A 102 -4.18 14.27 -7.23
CA THR A 102 -4.18 14.86 -8.58
C THR A 102 -3.34 16.13 -8.47
N GLY A 103 -2.28 16.24 -9.27
CA GLY A 103 -1.42 17.43 -9.24
C GLY A 103 -2.27 18.66 -9.56
N ILE A 104 -2.80 19.31 -8.53
CA ILE A 104 -3.40 20.62 -8.67
C ILE A 104 -2.19 21.54 -8.79
N ASN A 105 -1.69 21.66 -10.02
CA ASN A 105 -0.92 22.83 -10.40
C ASN A 105 -1.81 24.02 -10.08
N SER A 106 -1.55 24.67 -8.95
CA SER A 106 -2.13 25.95 -8.54
C SER A 106 -1.58 27.08 -9.41
N SER A 107 -1.68 26.92 -10.73
CA SER A 107 -1.24 27.89 -11.73
C SER A 107 -2.38 28.16 -12.70
N ASN A 108 -3.53 28.59 -12.16
CA ASN A 108 -4.38 29.47 -12.94
C ASN A 108 -4.03 30.90 -12.49
N PRO A 109 -3.26 31.68 -13.28
CA PRO A 109 -3.06 33.08 -12.95
C PRO A 109 -4.44 33.78 -12.91
N PRO A 110 -4.64 34.77 -12.01
CA PRO A 110 -5.90 35.51 -11.99
C PRO A 110 -6.16 36.11 -13.39
N PRO A 111 -7.43 36.14 -13.84
CA PRO A 111 -7.76 36.77 -15.12
C PRO A 111 -7.25 38.22 -15.11
N PRO A 112 -6.75 38.73 -16.25
CA PRO A 112 -6.23 40.09 -16.32
C PRO A 112 -7.30 41.06 -15.81
N THR A 113 -6.98 41.81 -14.75
CA THR A 113 -7.80 42.93 -14.31
C THR A 113 -7.74 43.97 -15.42
N PHE A 114 -8.88 44.25 -16.06
CA PHE A 114 -9.02 45.44 -16.87
C PHE A 114 -9.10 46.62 -15.90
N ASP A 115 -7.98 47.32 -15.72
CA ASP A 115 -8.00 48.64 -15.12
C ASP A 115 -8.79 49.56 -16.06
N CYS A 116 -9.97 50.00 -15.60
CA CYS A 116 -10.74 51.05 -16.26
C CYS A 116 -10.06 52.40 -15.97
N PHE A 117 -9.51 53.00 -17.03
CA PHE A 117 -9.06 54.40 -17.21
C PHE A 117 -8.31 55.12 -16.07
#